data_AF-A0AAD4LZQ1-F1
#
_entry.id   AF-A0AAD4LZQ1-F1
#
_cell.length_a   1.000
_cell.length_b   1.000
_cell.length_c   1.000
_cell.angle_alpha   90.00
_cell.angle_beta   90.00
_cell.angle_gamma   90.00
#
_symmetry.space_group_name_H-M   'P 1'
#
loop_
_entity.id
_entity.type
_entity.pdbx_description
1 polymer ?
#
loop_
_entity_poly.entity_id
_entity_poly.type
_entity_poly.pdbx_seq_one_letter_code
_entity_poly.pdbx_strand_id
1 'polypeptide(L)'
;MFLVVGTVNDPTTFPPPSKSHGSHHWSFERLLSAGLVPLTAAAFVSSGSPTPLIDGLLGLSLIVHSHIGFDALLVDYVHKRKFPKLGPLLSWTLRATTLAVGVGVYQFNTNDVGLTELIRRVWTA
;
A
#
# COMPACT_ATOMS: atom_id res chain seq x y z
N MET A 1 17.43 22.53 -11.73
CA MET A 1 17.73 22.54 -13.18
C MET A 1 16.78 21.58 -13.86
N PHE A 2 15.80 22.08 -14.61
CA PHE A 2 14.98 21.24 -15.49
C PHE A 2 15.80 21.05 -16.77
N LEU A 3 16.19 19.81 -17.08
CA LEU A 3 16.87 19.51 -18.34
C LEU A 3 15.80 19.51 -19.44
N VAL A 4 15.79 20.55 -20.27
CA VAL A 4 15.08 20.53 -21.55
C VAL A 4 15.86 19.60 -22.46
N VAL A 5 15.19 18.58 -22.99
CA VAL A 5 15.75 17.69 -24.02
C VAL A 5 15.23 18.21 -25.35
N GLY A 6 16.10 18.81 -26.16
CA GLY A 6 15.73 19.45 -27.44
C GLY A 6 15.57 20.98 -27.36
N THR A 7 14.83 21.55 -28.30
CA THR A 7 14.43 22.96 -28.34
C THR A 7 13.13 23.20 -27.57
N VAL A 8 12.80 24.47 -27.29
CA VAL A 8 11.52 24.86 -26.66
C VAL A 8 10.28 24.47 -27.49
N ASN A 9 10.45 24.17 -28.78
CA ASN A 9 9.37 23.83 -29.71
C ASN A 9 9.31 22.33 -30.02
N ASP A 10 10.23 21.52 -29.50
CA ASP A 10 10.23 20.09 -29.77
C ASP A 10 9.14 19.40 -28.94
N PRO A 11 8.26 18.58 -29.55
CA PRO A 11 7.24 17.87 -28.81
C PRO A 11 7.89 16.84 -27.90
N THR A 12 7.52 16.86 -26.62
CA THR A 12 7.91 15.80 -25.70
C THR A 12 7.26 14.48 -26.13
N THR A 13 8.06 13.44 -26.31
CA THR A 13 7.54 12.12 -26.64
C THR A 13 6.82 11.54 -25.42
N PHE A 14 5.53 11.25 -25.58
CA PHE A 14 4.74 10.59 -24.53
C PHE A 14 4.62 9.10 -24.84
N PRO A 15 4.77 8.22 -23.84
CA PRO A 15 4.42 6.82 -24.02
C PRO A 15 2.92 6.71 -24.37
N PRO A 16 2.51 5.67 -25.11
CA PRO A 16 1.12 5.46 -25.46
C PRO A 16 0.26 5.36 -24.19
N PRO A 17 -0.92 5.99 -24.16
CA PRO A 17 -1.76 6.00 -22.98
C PRO A 17 -2.22 4.58 -22.65
N SER A 18 -2.09 4.19 -21.39
CA SER A 18 -2.64 2.93 -20.87
C SER A 18 -3.51 3.20 -19.66
N LYS A 19 -4.72 2.65 -19.68
CA LYS A 19 -5.66 2.74 -18.55
C LYS A 19 -5.12 2.11 -17.27
N SER A 20 -4.22 1.12 -17.38
CA SER A 20 -3.59 0.48 -16.22
C SER A 20 -2.68 1.43 -15.44
N HIS A 21 -2.07 2.41 -16.12
CA HIS A 21 -1.17 3.39 -15.51
C HIS A 21 -1.88 4.63 -14.94
N GLY A 22 -3.21 4.72 -15.08
CA GLY A 22 -3.99 5.87 -14.63
C GLY A 22 -5.33 5.46 -14.06
N SER A 23 -6.35 5.36 -14.92
CA SER A 23 -7.74 5.22 -14.48
C SER A 23 -8.02 3.96 -13.67
N HIS A 24 -7.49 2.80 -14.06
CA HIS A 24 -7.72 1.55 -13.32
C HIS A 24 -7.02 1.56 -11.96
N HIS A 25 -5.79 2.07 -11.90
CA HIS A 25 -5.05 2.20 -10.65
C HIS A 25 -5.78 3.12 -9.67
N TRP A 26 -6.21 4.30 -10.15
CA TRP A 26 -6.98 5.25 -9.35
C TRP A 26 -8.30 4.66 -8.83
N SER A 27 -9.09 4.04 -9.71
CA SER A 27 -10.37 3.43 -9.31
C SER A 27 -10.17 2.31 -8.29
N PHE A 28 -9.13 1.49 -8.45
CA PHE A 28 -8.78 0.44 -7.49
C PHE A 28 -8.44 1.01 -6.11
N GLU A 29 -7.60 2.04 -6.04
CA GLU A 29 -7.26 2.69 -4.77
C GLU A 29 -8.49 3.25 -4.05
N ARG A 30 -9.39 3.91 -4.79
CA ARG A 30 -10.61 4.48 -4.21
C ARG A 30 -11.53 3.39 -3.69
N LEU A 31 -11.69 2.30 -4.44
CA LEU A 31 -12.50 1.16 -4.01
C LEU A 31 -11.90 0.48 -2.77
N LEU A 32 -10.58 0.24 -2.76
CA LEU A 32 -9.87 -0.34 -1.62
C LEU A 32 -10.03 0.53 -0.37
N SER A 33 -9.86 1.84 -0.51
CA SER A 33 -9.99 2.80 0.60
C SER A 33 -11.43 2.88 1.11
N ALA A 34 -12.42 2.90 0.21
CA ALA A 34 -13.83 2.88 0.57
C ALA A 34 -14.22 1.57 1.27
N GLY A 35 -13.69 0.43 0.82
CA GLY A 35 -13.94 -0.89 1.41
C GLY A 35 -13.31 -1.07 2.79
N LEU A 36 -12.19 -0.41 3.08
CA LEU A 36 -11.54 -0.46 4.40
C LEU A 36 -12.42 0.10 5.51
N VAL A 37 -13.30 1.08 5.22
CA VAL A 37 -14.19 1.68 6.23
C VAL A 37 -15.16 0.66 6.84
N PRO A 38 -16.05 -0.02 6.07
CA PRO A 38 -16.93 -1.04 6.62
C PRO A 38 -16.17 -2.26 7.12
N LEU A 39 -15.03 -2.61 6.52
CA LEU A 39 -14.21 -3.73 6.99
C LEU A 39 -13.63 -3.48 8.39
N THR A 40 -13.19 -2.24 8.65
CA THR A 40 -12.73 -1.83 9.98
C THR A 40 -13.89 -1.89 10.99
N ALA A 41 -15.07 -1.40 10.63
CA ALA A 41 -16.25 -1.51 11.49
C ALA A 41 -16.62 -2.98 11.80
N ALA A 42 -16.56 -3.85 10.79
CA ALA A 42 -16.80 -5.29 10.96
C ALA A 42 -15.78 -5.92 11.93
N ALA A 43 -14.50 -5.55 11.83
CA ALA A 43 -13.46 -5.99 12.74
C ALA A 43 -13.70 -5.53 14.20
N PHE A 44 -14.19 -4.30 14.40
CA PHE A 44 -14.55 -3.83 15.74
C PHE A 44 -15.73 -4.60 16.34
N VAL A 45 -16.79 -4.86 15.56
CA VAL A 45 -17.99 -5.56 16.06
C VAL A 45 -17.73 -7.04 16.29
N SER A 46 -16.86 -7.66 15.49
CA SER A 46 -16.48 -9.07 15.64
C SER A 46 -15.33 -9.28 16.63
N SER A 47 -14.75 -8.21 17.18
CA SER A 47 -13.62 -8.28 18.10
C SER A 47 -13.96 -9.14 19.33
N GLY A 48 -13.11 -10.12 19.63
CA GLY A 48 -13.29 -11.08 20.71
C GLY A 48 -13.97 -12.40 20.34
N SER A 49 -14.39 -12.56 19.09
CA SER A 49 -14.66 -13.88 18.49
C SER A 49 -13.61 -14.17 17.41
N PRO A 50 -13.08 -15.40 17.31
CA PRO A 50 -12.12 -15.74 16.27
C PRO A 50 -12.80 -15.64 14.90
N THR A 51 -12.44 -14.60 14.14
CA THR A 51 -12.92 -14.39 12.76
C THR A 51 -11.74 -14.31 11.79
N PRO A 52 -11.04 -15.43 11.52
CA PRO A 52 -9.81 -15.44 10.71
C PRO A 52 -9.97 -14.81 9.32
N LEU A 53 -11.18 -14.90 8.75
CA LEU A 53 -11.49 -14.27 7.47
C LEU A 53 -11.46 -12.73 7.56
N ILE A 54 -12.05 -12.15 8.61
CA ILE A 54 -12.07 -10.69 8.80
C ILE A 54 -10.67 -10.19 9.09
N ASP A 55 -9.91 -10.87 9.96
CA ASP A 55 -8.51 -10.55 10.25
C ASP A 55 -7.61 -10.67 9.02
N GLY A 56 -7.81 -11.68 8.19
CA GLY A 56 -7.10 -11.86 6.93
C GLY A 56 -7.42 -10.78 5.90
N LEU A 57 -8.71 -10.49 5.70
CA LEU A 57 -9.16 -9.44 4.77
C LEU A 57 -8.71 -8.06 5.23
N LEU A 58 -8.83 -7.76 6.52
CA LEU A 58 -8.40 -6.50 7.10
C LEU A 58 -6.88 -6.34 6.95
N GLY A 59 -6.11 -7.37 7.36
CA GLY A 59 -4.66 -7.37 7.25
C GLY A 59 -4.17 -7.17 5.82
N LEU A 60 -4.69 -7.95 4.86
CA LEU A 60 -4.32 -7.81 3.45
C LEU A 60 -4.69 -6.44 2.89
N SER A 61 -5.91 -5.97 3.13
CA SER A 61 -6.37 -4.69 2.61
C SER A 61 -5.53 -3.52 3.15
N LEU A 62 -5.19 -3.55 4.45
CA LEU A 62 -4.32 -2.56 5.08
C LEU A 62 -2.91 -2.57 4.47
N ILE A 63 -2.32 -3.74 4.25
CA ILE A 63 -0.99 -3.88 3.66
C ILE A 63 -0.97 -3.27 2.25
N VAL A 64 -1.96 -3.62 1.41
CA VAL A 64 -2.05 -3.12 0.03
C VAL A 64 -2.27 -1.62 0.02
N HIS A 65 -3.20 -1.10 0.84
CA HIS A 65 -3.47 0.33 0.94
C HIS A 65 -2.22 1.10 1.39
N SER A 66 -1.51 0.59 2.39
CA SER A 66 -0.28 1.20 2.90
C SER A 66 0.84 1.16 1.88
N HIS A 67 0.99 0.06 1.12
CA HIS A 67 1.99 -0.03 0.05
C HIS A 67 1.78 1.06 -1.01
N ILE A 68 0.54 1.25 -1.46
CA ILE A 68 0.23 2.27 -2.47
C ILE A 68 0.46 3.68 -1.91
N GLY A 69 0.04 3.94 -0.67
CA GLY A 69 0.28 5.21 -0.01
C GLY A 69 1.77 5.54 0.14
N PHE A 70 2.59 4.56 0.54
CA PHE A 70 4.04 4.75 0.63
C PHE A 70 4.71 4.88 -0.74
N ASP A 71 4.25 4.17 -1.77
CA ASP A 71 4.78 4.33 -3.13
C ASP A 71 4.51 5.75 -3.66
N ALA A 72 3.32 6.31 -3.41
CA ALA A 72 3.01 7.69 -3.73
C ALA A 72 3.97 8.68 -3.05
N LEU A 73 4.27 8.49 -1.75
CA LEU A 73 5.28 9.31 -1.06
C LEU A 73 6.67 9.22 -1.71
N LEU A 74 7.09 8.03 -2.13
CA LEU A 74 8.39 7.85 -2.80
C LEU A 74 8.42 8.52 -4.16
N VAL A 75 7.34 8.42 -4.95
CA VAL A 75 7.24 9.05 -6.28
C VAL A 75 7.27 10.57 -6.18
N ASP A 76 6.61 11.15 -5.17
CA ASP A 76 6.51 12.60 -4.99
C ASP A 76 7.79 13.21 -4.38
N TYR A 77 8.34 12.59 -3.33
CA TYR A 77 9.42 13.21 -2.55
C TYR A 77 10.81 12.65 -2.85
N VAL A 78 10.93 11.39 -3.28
CA VAL A 78 12.21 10.69 -3.48
C VAL A 78 12.37 10.20 -4.92
N HIS A 79 11.87 11.00 -5.86
CA HIS A 79 11.85 10.65 -7.28
C HIS A 79 13.25 10.34 -7.83
N LYS A 80 13.38 9.25 -8.61
CA LYS A 80 14.64 8.75 -9.19
C LYS A 80 15.44 9.79 -9.99
N ARG A 81 14.76 10.76 -10.60
CA ARG A 81 15.39 11.87 -11.34
C ARG A 81 16.27 12.75 -10.45
N LYS A 82 15.84 13.01 -9.21
CA LYS A 82 16.59 13.77 -8.21
C LYS A 82 17.50 12.85 -7.37
N PHE A 83 17.02 11.64 -7.10
CA PHE A 83 17.68 10.66 -6.25
C PHE A 83 17.91 9.33 -7.00
N PRO A 84 18.89 9.26 -7.92
CA PRO A 84 19.05 8.11 -8.82
C PRO A 84 19.45 6.81 -8.12
N LYS A 85 20.08 6.90 -6.93
CA LYS A 85 20.42 5.73 -6.11
C LYS A 85 19.38 5.45 -5.03
N LEU A 86 19.01 6.49 -4.26
CA LEU A 86 18.12 6.35 -3.11
C LEU A 86 16.67 6.03 -3.52
N GLY A 87 16.15 6.63 -4.60
CA GLY A 87 14.79 6.36 -5.09
C GLY A 87 14.56 4.87 -5.39
N PRO A 88 15.34 4.25 -6.30
CA PRO A 88 15.22 2.82 -6.59
C PRO A 88 15.45 1.92 -5.37
N LEU A 89 16.41 2.26 -4.50
CA LEU A 89 16.67 1.50 -3.27
C LEU A 89 15.43 1.48 -2.36
N LEU A 90 14.81 2.63 -2.12
CA LEU A 90 13.62 2.73 -1.28
C LEU A 90 12.40 2.06 -1.91
N SER A 91 12.21 2.17 -3.23
CA SER A 91 11.13 1.47 -3.92
C SER A 91 11.25 -0.06 -3.78
N TRP A 92 12.47 -0.61 -3.90
CA TRP A 92 12.70 -2.04 -3.67
C TRP A 92 12.56 -2.43 -2.20
N THR A 93 13.02 -1.57 -1.29
CA THR A 93 12.85 -1.76 0.15
C THR A 93 11.37 -1.81 0.51
N LEU A 94 10.54 -0.91 -0.04
CA LEU A 94 9.10 -0.91 0.18
C LEU A 94 8.46 -2.23 -0.27
N ARG A 95 8.82 -2.73 -1.46
CA ARG A 95 8.32 -4.03 -1.95
C ARG A 95 8.73 -5.19 -1.05
N ALA A 96 10.00 -5.23 -0.63
CA ALA A 96 10.50 -6.26 0.28
C ALA A 96 9.77 -6.21 1.63
N THR A 97 9.58 -5.01 2.20
CA THR A 97 8.85 -4.78 3.43
C THR A 97 7.39 -5.21 3.29
N THR A 98 6.72 -4.88 2.20
CA THR A 98 5.33 -5.32 1.96
C THR A 98 5.19 -6.83 1.92
N LEU A 99 6.12 -7.54 1.27
CA LEU A 99 6.14 -9.00 1.28
C LEU A 99 6.43 -9.57 2.68
N ALA A 100 7.42 -9.02 3.38
CA ALA A 100 7.78 -9.45 4.73
C ALA A 100 6.61 -9.26 5.72
N VAL A 101 5.94 -8.10 5.67
CA VAL A 101 4.74 -7.82 6.49
C VAL A 101 3.59 -8.74 6.07
N GLY A 102 3.40 -9.02 4.79
CA GLY A 102 2.41 -9.98 4.32
C GLY A 102 2.60 -11.38 4.91
N VAL A 103 3.84 -11.88 4.89
CA VAL A 103 4.19 -13.18 5.51
C VAL A 103 4.01 -13.12 7.03
N GLY A 104 4.45 -12.04 7.68
CA GLY A 104 4.32 -11.87 9.12
C GLY A 104 2.87 -11.84 9.59
N VAL A 105 2.01 -11.07 8.91
CA VAL A 105 0.57 -11.00 9.20
C VAL A 105 -0.11 -12.34 8.94
N TYR A 106 0.24 -13.03 7.85
CA TYR A 106 -0.28 -14.36 7.59
C TYR A 106 0.07 -15.32 8.73
N GLN A 107 1.36 -15.41 9.09
CA GLN A 107 1.85 -16.24 10.19
C GLN A 107 1.16 -15.89 11.52
N PHE A 108 0.98 -14.60 11.81
CA PHE A 108 0.35 -14.13 13.03
C PHE A 108 -1.15 -14.48 13.10
N ASN A 109 -1.86 -14.41 11.96
CA ASN A 109 -3.26 -14.78 11.89
C ASN A 109 -3.49 -16.31 11.88
N THR A 110 -2.51 -17.11 11.44
CA THR A 110 -2.66 -18.57 11.37
C THR A 110 -2.11 -19.32 12.57
N ASN A 111 -1.01 -18.84 13.17
CA ASN A 111 -0.27 -19.54 14.21
C ASN A 111 -0.19 -18.79 15.54
N ASP A 112 -0.80 -17.60 15.63
CA ASP A 112 -0.86 -16.80 16.86
C ASP A 112 -2.31 -16.30 17.10
N VAL A 113 -2.49 -15.33 17.99
CA VAL A 113 -3.78 -14.83 18.45
C VAL A 113 -4.59 -14.07 17.38
N GLY A 114 -3.94 -13.60 16.32
CA GLY A 114 -4.57 -12.77 15.27
C GLY A 114 -4.53 -11.26 15.56
N LEU A 115 -4.65 -10.47 14.49
CA LEU A 115 -4.49 -9.01 14.53
C LEU A 115 -5.52 -8.30 15.43
N THR A 116 -6.80 -8.65 15.33
CA THR A 116 -7.84 -7.92 16.09
C THR A 116 -7.77 -8.24 17.58
N GLU A 117 -7.48 -9.49 17.92
CA GLU A 117 -7.29 -9.92 19.31
C GLU A 117 -6.01 -9.32 19.91
N LEU A 118 -4.92 -9.19 19.14
CA LEU A 118 -3.74 -8.43 19.58
C LEU A 118 -4.10 -6.99 19.94
N ILE A 119 -4.80 -6.28 19.05
CA ILE A 119 -5.21 -4.89 19.30
C ILE A 119 -6.06 -4.81 20.57
N ARG A 120 -7.00 -5.74 20.74
CA ARG A 120 -7.85 -5.81 21.94
C ARG A 120 -7.03 -5.96 23.22
N ARG A 121 -6.06 -6.88 23.25
CA ARG A 121 -5.19 -7.13 24.42
C ARG A 121 -4.32 -5.93 24.74
N VAL A 122 -3.74 -5.30 23.72
CA VAL A 122 -2.91 -4.10 23.88
C VAL A 122 -3.74 -2.91 24.39
N TRP A 123 -5.01 -2.81 24.00
CA TRP A 123 -5.88 -1.69 24.40
C TRP A 123 -6.14 -1.63 25.92
N THR A 124 -6.11 -2.78 26.59
CA THR A 124 -6.33 -2.90 28.04
C THR A 124 -5.07 -3.25 28.81
N ALA A 125 -3.90 -3.17 28.16
CA ALA A 125 -2.60 -3.50 28.75
C ALA A 125 -2.07 -2.40 29.68
#